data_AF-A0A7Y1YB85-F1
#
_entry.id   AF-A0A7Y1YB85-F1
#
_cell.length_a   1.000
_cell.length_b   1.000
_cell.length_c   1.000
_cell.angle_alpha   90.00
_cell.angle_beta   90.00
_cell.angle_gamma   90.00
#
_symmetry.space_group_name_H-M   'P 1'
#
loop_
_entity.id
_entity.type
_entity.pdbx_description
1 polymer ?
#
loop_
_entity_poly.entity_id
_entity_poly.type
_entity_poly.pdbx_seq_one_letter_code
_entity_poly.pdbx_strand_id
1 'polypeptide(L)'
;MRGKLLRRGYATAFMCASLLTLPAVNAGAAAPADIPAHHGAPNPALVARYHTMEKHDNKLVKNIENVIYQPRSFEPGTDIDGDQYNSQIVDDAGAYLGWDVLTPSRNYSNVTRNPWLHFKLDRKATGAIVWRSDEARPGWMNSWSRSGDVVIEGRTYPVYRKSLNAGDHTLGGPARFNAEYERTYLLLLAEENGSPTTDPLVPDGKPAVEPNTLCPQWLHDTYTTIGP
;
A
#
# COMPACT_ATOMS: atom_id res chain seq x y z
N MET A 1 -12.03 33.52 25.68
CA MET A 1 -10.62 33.11 25.76
C MET A 1 -10.55 31.59 25.86
N ARG A 2 -10.28 30.88 24.77
CA ARG A 2 -9.91 29.44 24.80
C ARG A 2 -8.83 29.22 23.76
N GLY A 3 -7.69 28.71 24.23
CA GLY A 3 -6.42 28.66 23.50
C GLY A 3 -6.42 27.63 22.37
N LYS A 4 -5.77 28.02 21.27
CA LYS A 4 -5.33 27.13 20.20
C LYS A 4 -4.22 26.22 20.74
N LEU A 5 -4.44 24.91 20.78
CA LEU A 5 -3.34 23.94 20.84
C LEU A 5 -2.86 23.70 19.40
N LEU A 6 -1.74 24.34 19.05
CA LEU A 6 -0.92 23.95 17.91
C LEU A 6 -0.29 22.59 18.23
N ARG A 7 -0.78 21.51 17.62
CA ARG A 7 -0.05 20.24 17.63
C ARG A 7 1.12 20.36 16.67
N ARG A 8 2.33 20.32 17.24
CA ARG A 8 3.60 20.23 16.52
C ARG A 8 3.60 18.97 15.65
N GLY A 9 3.85 19.15 14.35
CA GLY A 9 4.16 18.04 13.45
C GLY A 9 5.47 17.40 13.89
N TYR A 10 5.43 16.11 14.20
CA TYR A 10 6.63 15.32 14.36
C TYR A 10 7.08 14.88 12.98
N ALA A 11 8.22 15.41 12.54
CA ALA A 11 8.96 14.86 11.40
C ALA A 11 9.57 13.53 11.86
N THR A 12 8.92 12.43 11.52
CA THR A 12 9.46 11.08 11.71
C THR A 12 10.64 10.91 10.76
N ALA A 13 11.85 10.80 11.30
CA ALA A 13 13.03 10.46 10.50
C ALA A 13 12.89 9.01 10.03
N PHE A 14 12.69 8.81 8.72
CA PHE A 14 12.75 7.49 8.09
C PHE A 14 14.23 7.12 7.92
N MET A 15 14.70 6.12 8.68
CA MET A 15 15.97 5.45 8.39
C MET A 15 15.78 4.57 7.15
N CYS A 16 16.75 4.59 6.24
CA CYS A 16 16.70 3.73 5.07
C CYS A 16 16.96 2.27 5.48
N ALA A 17 15.88 1.46 5.46
CA ALA A 17 15.98 0.03 5.65
C ALA A 17 16.82 -0.59 4.53
N SER A 18 17.73 -1.48 4.93
CA SER A 18 18.68 -2.15 4.03
C SER A 18 17.96 -2.93 2.93
N LEU A 19 18.11 -2.51 1.67
CA LEU A 19 17.96 -3.40 0.52
C LEU A 19 19.17 -4.35 0.50
N LEU A 20 18.99 -5.57 1.01
CA LEU A 20 20.05 -6.57 1.07
C LEU A 20 20.47 -7.03 -0.34
N THR A 21 21.72 -6.69 -0.67
CA THR A 21 22.69 -7.38 -1.56
C THR A 21 22.18 -8.49 -2.49
N LEU A 22 22.18 -8.22 -3.80
CA LEU A 22 22.29 -9.24 -4.85
C LEU A 22 23.78 -9.50 -5.17
N PRO A 23 24.19 -10.75 -5.49
CA PRO A 23 25.56 -11.04 -5.88
C PRO A 23 25.86 -10.46 -7.27
N ALA A 24 27.05 -9.87 -7.41
CA ALA A 24 27.55 -9.33 -8.68
C ALA A 24 27.67 -10.44 -9.73
N VAL A 25 26.82 -10.39 -10.76
CA VAL A 25 27.02 -11.15 -11.99
C VAL A 25 27.97 -10.35 -12.88
N ASN A 26 29.19 -10.87 -13.00
CA ASN A 26 30.19 -10.35 -13.93
C ASN A 26 29.79 -10.78 -15.35
N ALA A 27 29.37 -9.84 -16.20
CA ALA A 27 29.13 -10.08 -17.63
C ALA A 27 29.91 -9.06 -18.45
N GLY A 28 30.78 -9.59 -19.31
CA GLY A 28 31.65 -8.84 -20.21
C GLY A 28 30.90 -7.95 -21.20
N ALA A 29 31.62 -6.94 -21.65
CA ALA A 29 31.15 -5.81 -22.44
C ALA A 29 30.47 -6.17 -23.78
N ALA A 30 29.35 -5.50 -24.03
CA ALA A 30 28.97 -4.99 -25.33
C ALA A 30 28.25 -3.65 -25.10
N ALA A 31 28.72 -2.57 -25.74
CA ALA A 31 28.07 -1.26 -25.66
C ALA A 31 26.74 -1.28 -26.43
N PRO A 32 25.62 -0.80 -25.87
CA PRO A 32 24.46 -0.48 -26.65
C PRO A 32 24.32 1.04 -26.87
N ALA A 33 23.69 1.33 -28.00
CA ALA A 33 23.51 2.63 -28.62
C ALA A 33 22.73 3.65 -27.77
N ASP A 34 22.87 4.93 -28.17
CA ASP A 34 22.14 6.10 -27.67
C ASP A 34 20.66 5.79 -27.35
N ILE A 35 20.35 5.75 -26.06
CA ILE A 35 18.99 5.73 -25.55
C ILE A 35 18.53 7.20 -25.49
N PRO A 36 17.41 7.57 -26.15
CA PRO A 36 16.87 8.91 -26.01
C PRO A 36 16.49 9.16 -24.55
N ALA A 37 16.96 10.29 -24.00
CA ALA A 37 16.63 10.71 -22.65
C ALA A 37 15.11 10.83 -22.47
N HIS A 38 14.50 9.83 -21.83
CA HIS A 38 13.15 9.95 -21.29
C HIS A 38 13.21 10.89 -20.09
N HIS A 39 12.96 12.17 -20.34
CA HIS A 39 12.63 13.14 -19.31
C HIS A 39 11.29 12.77 -18.67
N GLY A 40 11.36 11.95 -17.62
CA GLY A 40 10.23 11.53 -16.79
C GLY A 40 10.63 10.25 -16.07
N ALA A 41 11.20 10.38 -14.87
CA ALA A 41 11.48 9.21 -14.05
C ALA A 41 10.17 8.40 -13.89
N PRO A 42 10.18 7.08 -14.13
CA PRO A 42 8.98 6.27 -13.89
C PRO A 42 8.62 6.38 -12.41
N ASN A 43 7.40 6.84 -12.10
CA ASN A 43 6.89 6.81 -10.73
C ASN A 43 6.94 5.35 -10.24
N PRO A 44 7.78 5.01 -9.26
CA PRO A 44 7.86 3.62 -8.79
C PRO A 44 6.59 3.20 -8.07
N ALA A 45 5.86 4.16 -7.47
CA ALA A 45 4.64 3.88 -6.75
C ALA A 45 3.55 3.42 -7.71
N LEU A 46 2.92 2.31 -7.36
CA LEU A 46 1.83 1.75 -8.15
C LEU A 46 0.53 2.52 -7.89
N VAL A 47 0.37 3.04 -6.65
CA VAL A 47 -0.76 3.88 -6.23
C VAL A 47 -0.40 5.36 -6.36
N ALA A 48 -1.16 6.08 -7.19
CA ALA A 48 -0.96 7.50 -7.45
C ALA A 48 -1.70 8.41 -6.46
N ARG A 49 -2.87 7.96 -5.99
CA ARG A 49 -3.72 8.66 -5.01
C ARG A 49 -4.63 7.66 -4.32
N TYR A 50 -5.01 7.95 -3.08
CA TYR A 50 -5.99 7.17 -2.35
C TYR A 50 -6.75 8.04 -1.34
N HIS A 51 -7.96 7.63 -0.96
CA HIS A 51 -8.71 8.17 0.17
C HIS A 51 -9.83 7.20 0.55
N THR A 52 -10.29 7.25 1.79
CA THR A 52 -11.62 6.77 2.12
C THR A 52 -12.63 7.91 2.04
N MET A 53 -13.90 7.59 1.86
CA MET A 53 -14.96 8.53 2.21
C MET A 53 -15.30 8.31 3.69
N GLU A 54 -15.69 9.35 4.41
CA GLU A 54 -16.24 9.29 5.78
C GLU A 54 -17.45 10.22 5.91
N LYS A 55 -18.33 9.95 6.89
CA LYS A 55 -19.51 10.77 7.14
C LYS A 55 -19.20 11.75 8.27
N HIS A 56 -19.20 13.05 7.98
CA HIS A 56 -19.05 14.13 8.95
C HIS A 56 -20.25 15.08 8.83
N ASP A 57 -20.98 15.33 9.92
CA ASP A 57 -22.19 16.19 9.93
C ASP A 57 -23.18 15.90 8.79
N ASN A 58 -23.48 14.61 8.56
CA ASN A 58 -24.33 14.13 7.47
C ASN A 58 -23.82 14.39 6.03
N LYS A 59 -22.58 14.84 5.86
CA LYS A 59 -21.93 14.97 4.55
C LYS A 59 -20.84 13.92 4.38
N LEU A 60 -20.65 13.46 3.14
CA LEU A 60 -19.51 12.62 2.80
C LEU A 60 -18.30 13.50 2.52
N VAL A 61 -17.21 13.26 3.25
CA VAL A 61 -15.93 13.96 3.11
C VAL A 61 -14.84 12.95 2.79
N LYS A 62 -13.83 13.37 2.02
CA LYS A 62 -12.64 12.55 1.78
C LYS A 62 -11.80 12.52 3.07
N ASN A 63 -11.34 11.35 3.45
CA ASN A 63 -10.39 11.15 4.53
C ASN A 63 -9.16 10.42 3.98
N ILE A 64 -8.01 11.10 4.04
CA ILE A 64 -6.71 10.56 3.67
C ILE A 64 -5.88 10.13 4.89
N GLU A 65 -6.18 10.69 6.06
CA GLU A 65 -5.46 10.40 7.31
C GLU A 65 -5.67 8.96 7.75
N ASN A 66 -6.80 8.37 7.36
CA ASN A 66 -7.14 6.99 7.70
C ASN A 66 -6.79 5.96 6.62
N VAL A 67 -5.77 6.21 5.80
CA VAL A 67 -5.28 5.23 4.82
C VAL A 67 -3.76 5.29 4.76
N ILE A 68 -3.12 4.13 4.84
CA ILE A 68 -1.67 3.97 4.80
C ILE A 68 -1.31 3.18 3.54
N TYR A 69 -0.34 3.68 2.78
CA TYR A 69 0.27 2.98 1.66
C TYR A 69 1.74 2.71 1.99
N GLN A 70 2.12 1.43 1.97
CA GLN A 70 3.47 0.95 2.25
C GLN A 70 3.95 0.10 1.06
N PRO A 71 4.73 0.68 0.13
CA PRO A 71 5.24 -0.08 -1.01
C PRO A 71 6.20 -1.20 -0.56
N ARG A 72 6.12 -2.36 -1.21
CA ARG A 72 7.00 -3.53 -0.99
C ARG A 72 7.15 -3.97 0.47
N SER A 73 6.07 -3.91 1.24
CA SER A 73 6.15 -4.06 2.69
C SER A 73 5.46 -5.31 3.22
N PHE A 74 4.72 -6.05 2.38
CA PHE A 74 4.02 -7.26 2.84
C PHE A 74 5.00 -8.43 3.02
N GLU A 75 5.67 -8.43 4.18
CA GLU A 75 6.77 -9.30 4.56
C GLU A 75 6.55 -9.81 5.99
N PRO A 76 7.02 -11.02 6.34
CA PRO A 76 7.02 -11.48 7.73
C PRO A 76 7.69 -10.48 8.68
N GLY A 77 7.04 -10.18 9.79
CA GLY A 77 7.48 -9.20 10.79
C GLY A 77 7.00 -7.76 10.54
N THR A 78 6.38 -7.45 9.39
CA THR A 78 5.84 -6.12 9.13
C THR A 78 4.55 -5.87 9.93
N ASP A 79 4.46 -4.69 10.55
CA ASP A 79 3.21 -4.14 11.08
C ASP A 79 2.41 -3.41 9.99
N ILE A 80 1.22 -3.94 9.73
CA ILE A 80 0.31 -3.52 8.65
C ILE A 80 -0.86 -2.65 9.12
N ASP A 81 -0.97 -2.33 10.42
CA ASP A 81 -2.04 -1.43 10.92
C ASP A 81 -1.51 -0.02 11.23
N GLY A 82 -0.23 0.11 11.58
CA GLY A 82 0.39 1.40 11.91
C GLY A 82 -0.20 2.08 13.16
N ASP A 83 -1.14 1.44 13.85
CA ASP A 83 -1.65 1.85 15.16
C ASP A 83 -0.68 1.37 16.25
N GLN A 84 -0.09 2.34 16.94
CA GLN A 84 0.82 2.10 18.07
C GLN A 84 0.20 1.29 19.22
N TYR A 85 -1.13 1.12 19.26
CA TYR A 85 -1.82 0.36 20.29
C TYR A 85 -2.26 -1.04 19.85
N ASN A 86 -2.24 -1.34 18.55
CA ASN A 86 -2.72 -2.62 18.03
C ASN A 86 -1.94 -3.02 16.77
N SER A 87 -0.67 -3.36 16.96
CA SER A 87 0.18 -3.87 15.87
C SER A 87 -0.42 -5.14 15.31
N GLN A 88 -0.52 -5.26 13.98
CA GLN A 88 -0.86 -6.53 13.34
C GLN A 88 0.35 -7.01 12.55
N ILE A 89 0.99 -8.06 13.05
CA ILE A 89 2.22 -8.57 12.47
C ILE A 89 1.93 -9.67 11.47
N VAL A 90 2.48 -9.54 10.27
CA VAL A 90 2.48 -10.60 9.26
C VAL A 90 3.41 -11.71 9.74
N ASP A 91 2.92 -12.94 9.83
CA ASP A 91 3.75 -14.12 10.14
C ASP A 91 4.17 -14.86 8.87
N ASP A 92 3.25 -14.96 7.90
CA ASP A 92 3.49 -15.61 6.60
C ASP A 92 2.76 -14.85 5.48
N ALA A 93 3.55 -14.24 4.60
CA ALA A 93 3.05 -13.51 3.43
C ALA A 93 2.69 -14.44 2.24
N GLY A 94 3.07 -15.71 2.28
CA GLY A 94 2.83 -16.69 1.23
C GLY A 94 3.28 -16.19 -0.15
N ALA A 95 2.40 -16.34 -1.14
CA ALA A 95 2.65 -15.91 -2.53
C ALA A 95 2.54 -14.39 -2.75
N TYR A 96 2.45 -13.60 -1.68
CA TYR A 96 2.28 -12.14 -1.70
C TYR A 96 3.48 -11.40 -1.08
N LEU A 97 4.56 -12.12 -0.80
CA LEU A 97 5.82 -11.58 -0.33
C LEU A 97 6.25 -10.37 -1.17
N GLY A 98 6.53 -9.24 -0.51
CA GLY A 98 7.03 -8.02 -1.13
C GLY A 98 5.98 -7.24 -1.92
N TRP A 99 4.69 -7.57 -1.81
CA TRP A 99 3.63 -6.75 -2.41
C TRP A 99 3.47 -5.43 -1.63
N ASP A 100 2.97 -4.41 -2.32
CA ASP A 100 2.60 -3.15 -1.68
C ASP A 100 1.35 -3.35 -0.82
N VAL A 101 1.29 -2.70 0.34
CA VAL A 101 0.13 -2.70 1.23
C VAL A 101 -0.59 -1.36 1.11
N LEU A 102 -1.89 -1.39 0.83
CA LEU A 102 -2.81 -0.26 0.98
C LEU A 102 -3.88 -0.64 2.01
N THR A 103 -3.78 -0.06 3.20
CA THR A 103 -4.62 -0.39 4.35
C THR A 103 -5.43 0.82 4.79
N PRO A 104 -6.75 0.72 4.98
CA PRO A 104 -7.49 1.69 5.76
C PRO A 104 -6.98 1.61 7.21
N SER A 105 -6.49 2.72 7.79
CA SER A 105 -5.78 2.78 9.07
C SER A 105 -6.60 2.41 10.31
N ARG A 106 -7.85 1.97 10.13
CA ARG A 106 -8.69 1.49 11.22
C ARG A 106 -8.80 0.00 11.05
N ASN A 107 -8.36 -0.75 12.06
CA ASN A 107 -8.57 -2.19 12.15
C ASN A 107 -10.05 -2.59 12.04
N TYR A 108 -10.97 -1.72 12.44
CA TYR A 108 -12.40 -1.97 12.42
C TYR A 108 -13.20 -0.84 11.78
N SER A 109 -14.25 -1.19 11.04
CA SER A 109 -15.17 -0.24 10.41
C SER A 109 -16.57 -0.81 10.35
N ASN A 110 -17.57 0.06 10.54
CA ASN A 110 -18.98 -0.26 10.40
C ASN A 110 -19.57 0.26 9.07
N VAL A 111 -18.68 0.66 8.15
CA VAL A 111 -19.08 1.24 6.87
C VAL A 111 -19.60 0.14 5.96
N THR A 112 -20.87 0.27 5.56
CA THR A 112 -21.58 -0.68 4.68
C THR A 112 -21.69 -0.21 3.23
N ARG A 113 -21.32 1.05 2.95
CA ARG A 113 -21.50 1.65 1.62
C ARG A 113 -20.48 1.15 0.60
N ASN A 114 -20.85 1.28 -0.66
CA ASN A 114 -19.96 1.14 -1.81
C ASN A 114 -20.23 2.33 -2.76
N PRO A 115 -19.23 3.20 -3.05
CA PRO A 115 -17.81 3.09 -2.72
C PRO A 115 -17.45 3.57 -1.30
N TRP A 116 -16.38 3.00 -0.72
CA TRP A 116 -15.78 3.42 0.55
C TRP A 116 -14.30 3.79 0.39
N LEU A 117 -13.49 2.87 -0.14
CA LEU A 117 -12.08 3.12 -0.44
C LEU A 117 -11.93 3.49 -1.92
N HIS A 118 -11.23 4.59 -2.18
CA HIS A 118 -10.90 5.09 -3.51
C HIS A 118 -9.40 5.07 -3.68
N PHE A 119 -8.93 4.61 -4.84
CA PHE A 119 -7.52 4.69 -5.19
C PHE A 119 -7.36 4.82 -6.70
N LYS A 120 -6.23 5.36 -7.15
CA LYS A 120 -5.85 5.41 -8.57
C LYS A 120 -4.54 4.69 -8.77
N LEU A 121 -4.49 3.86 -9.80
CA LEU A 121 -3.28 3.19 -10.24
C LEU A 121 -2.66 3.94 -11.43
N ASP A 122 -1.34 4.12 -11.42
CA ASP A 122 -0.62 4.74 -12.55
C ASP A 122 -0.46 3.79 -13.74
N ARG A 123 -0.47 2.49 -13.47
CA ARG A 123 -0.36 1.42 -14.47
C ARG A 123 -1.26 0.26 -14.11
N LYS A 124 -1.37 -0.72 -15.00
CA LYS A 124 -2.10 -1.96 -14.70
C LYS A 124 -1.41 -2.70 -13.55
N ALA A 125 -2.21 -3.41 -12.76
CA ALA A 125 -1.75 -4.09 -11.56
C ALA A 125 -2.49 -5.41 -11.34
N THR A 126 -1.94 -6.24 -10.48
CA THR A 126 -2.70 -7.28 -9.79
C THR A 126 -3.04 -6.79 -8.39
N GLY A 127 -4.33 -6.80 -8.05
CA GLY A 127 -4.79 -6.55 -6.69
C GLY A 127 -5.12 -7.84 -5.97
N ALA A 128 -4.91 -7.84 -4.66
CA ALA A 128 -5.34 -8.92 -3.77
C ALA A 128 -5.95 -8.38 -2.48
N ILE A 129 -7.12 -8.90 -2.09
CA ILE A 129 -7.79 -8.52 -0.85
C ILE A 129 -7.54 -9.60 0.18
N VAL A 130 -6.86 -9.26 1.27
CA VAL A 130 -6.80 -10.10 2.47
C VAL A 130 -8.08 -9.86 3.26
N TRP A 131 -8.97 -10.84 3.27
CA TRP A 131 -10.26 -10.73 3.98
C TRP A 131 -10.08 -11.12 5.45
N ARG A 132 -10.04 -10.10 6.32
CA ARG A 132 -9.79 -10.28 7.77
C ARG A 132 -11.07 -10.40 8.61
N SER A 133 -12.23 -10.19 8.03
CA SER A 133 -13.51 -10.34 8.75
C SER A 133 -13.86 -11.83 8.86
N ASP A 134 -14.38 -12.22 10.02
CA ASP A 134 -14.94 -13.56 10.24
C ASP A 134 -16.32 -13.72 9.54
N GLU A 135 -16.82 -12.64 8.95
CA GLU A 135 -18.12 -12.57 8.32
C GLU A 135 -18.11 -12.91 6.82
N ALA A 136 -19.30 -13.20 6.30
CA ALA A 136 -19.50 -13.47 4.88
C ALA A 136 -19.07 -12.28 4.01
N ARG A 137 -18.40 -12.58 2.89
CA ARG A 137 -17.90 -11.55 1.97
C ARG A 137 -19.02 -10.66 1.43
N PRO A 138 -18.83 -9.33 1.42
CA PRO A 138 -19.79 -8.41 0.81
C PRO A 138 -19.86 -8.59 -0.72
N GLY A 139 -21.03 -8.33 -1.30
CA GLY A 139 -21.29 -8.62 -2.73
C GLY A 139 -20.39 -7.89 -3.73
N TRP A 140 -19.77 -6.76 -3.34
CA TRP A 140 -18.80 -6.08 -4.20
C TRP A 140 -17.53 -6.92 -4.45
N MET A 141 -17.24 -7.90 -3.58
CA MET A 141 -16.14 -8.86 -3.73
C MET A 141 -16.48 -10.02 -4.69
N ASN A 142 -17.70 -10.10 -5.24
CA ASN A 142 -18.08 -11.22 -6.13
C ASN A 142 -17.24 -11.30 -7.41
N SER A 143 -16.64 -10.19 -7.84
CA SER A 143 -15.71 -10.14 -8.98
C SER A 143 -14.26 -10.52 -8.64
N TRP A 144 -13.99 -10.92 -7.39
CA TRP A 144 -12.68 -11.32 -6.89
C TRP A 144 -12.65 -12.82 -6.60
N SER A 145 -11.60 -13.49 -7.08
CA SER A 145 -11.47 -14.96 -6.99
C SER A 145 -10.53 -15.35 -5.88
N ARG A 146 -10.88 -16.38 -5.09
CA ARG A 146 -10.01 -16.87 -4.01
C ARG A 146 -8.67 -17.34 -4.58
N SER A 147 -7.59 -16.99 -3.90
CA SER A 147 -6.22 -17.24 -4.35
C SER A 147 -5.28 -17.45 -3.16
N GLY A 148 -5.49 -18.55 -2.44
CA GLY A 148 -4.67 -18.89 -1.27
C GLY A 148 -5.00 -18.06 -0.04
N ASP A 149 -4.06 -18.04 0.89
CA ASP A 149 -4.20 -17.53 2.24
C ASP A 149 -2.88 -16.87 2.70
N VAL A 150 -2.94 -16.09 3.78
CA VAL A 150 -1.78 -15.49 4.49
C VAL A 150 -1.96 -15.68 5.99
N VAL A 151 -0.89 -15.54 6.79
CA VAL A 151 -0.97 -15.64 8.26
C VAL A 151 -0.57 -14.31 8.90
N ILE A 152 -1.45 -13.79 9.75
CA ILE A 152 -1.25 -12.54 10.51
C ILE A 152 -1.66 -12.83 11.96
N GLU A 153 -0.76 -12.59 12.90
CA GLU A 153 -0.94 -12.86 14.33
C GLU A 153 -1.48 -14.28 14.65
N GLY A 154 -0.89 -15.30 14.02
CA GLY A 154 -1.24 -16.70 14.17
C GLY A 154 -2.58 -17.09 13.53
N ARG A 155 -3.26 -16.17 12.84
CA ARG A 155 -4.54 -16.41 12.17
C ARG A 155 -4.37 -16.47 10.66
N THR A 156 -4.95 -17.49 10.04
CA THR A 156 -4.99 -17.65 8.60
C THR A 156 -6.14 -16.84 8.00
N TYR A 157 -5.84 -15.98 7.04
CA TYR A 157 -6.83 -15.15 6.33
C TYR A 157 -6.87 -15.47 4.84
N PRO A 158 -8.07 -15.66 4.26
CA PRO A 158 -8.21 -15.93 2.83
C PRO A 158 -7.93 -14.69 1.99
N VAL A 159 -7.24 -14.90 0.87
CA VAL A 159 -6.91 -13.84 -0.08
C VAL A 159 -7.70 -14.00 -1.37
N TYR A 160 -8.16 -12.88 -1.93
CA TYR A 160 -8.92 -12.84 -3.18
C TYR A 160 -8.23 -11.94 -4.20
N ARG A 161 -7.95 -12.43 -5.41
CA ARG A 161 -7.23 -11.70 -6.46
C ARG A 161 -8.13 -11.18 -7.56
N LYS A 162 -7.70 -10.10 -8.19
CA LYS A 162 -8.30 -9.52 -9.40
C LYS A 162 -7.27 -8.70 -10.18
N SER A 163 -7.31 -8.78 -11.51
CA SER A 163 -6.57 -7.87 -12.39
C SER A 163 -7.21 -6.49 -12.41
N LEU A 164 -6.39 -5.44 -12.31
CA LEU A 164 -6.81 -4.06 -12.26
C LEU A 164 -6.18 -3.27 -13.41
N ASN A 165 -6.99 -2.50 -14.12
CA ASN A 165 -6.49 -1.56 -15.13
C ASN A 165 -5.82 -0.35 -14.47
N ALA A 166 -5.05 0.43 -15.24
CA ALA A 166 -4.67 1.77 -14.81
C ALA A 166 -5.91 2.68 -14.63
N GLY A 167 -5.81 3.71 -13.80
CA GLY A 167 -6.89 4.67 -13.55
C GLY A 167 -7.57 4.48 -12.20
N ASP A 168 -8.78 5.02 -12.06
CA ASP A 168 -9.51 5.08 -10.79
C ASP A 168 -10.23 3.77 -10.46
N HIS A 169 -10.14 3.39 -9.19
CA HIS A 169 -10.76 2.21 -8.62
C HIS A 169 -11.50 2.56 -7.34
N THR A 170 -12.55 1.78 -7.06
CA THR A 170 -13.30 1.89 -5.83
C THR A 170 -13.60 0.52 -5.25
N LEU A 171 -13.55 0.41 -3.93
CA LEU A 171 -13.93 -0.77 -3.17
C LEU A 171 -14.98 -0.40 -2.12
N GLY A 172 -15.85 -1.34 -1.80
CA GLY A 172 -16.88 -1.14 -0.78
C GLY A 172 -16.32 -1.23 0.62
N GLY A 173 -17.16 -0.85 1.58
CA GLY A 173 -16.91 -1.03 3.01
C GLY A 173 -16.87 -2.51 3.42
N PRO A 174 -16.22 -2.84 4.55
CA PRO A 174 -16.13 -4.20 5.02
C PRO A 174 -17.45 -4.67 5.67
N ALA A 175 -18.21 -3.77 6.28
CA ALA A 175 -19.33 -4.14 7.11
C ALA A 175 -20.56 -4.56 6.30
N ARG A 176 -21.27 -5.60 6.77
CA ARG A 176 -22.64 -5.88 6.34
C ARG A 176 -23.64 -4.89 6.94
N PHE A 177 -24.83 -4.85 6.38
CA PHE A 177 -25.96 -4.11 6.94
C PHE A 177 -26.18 -4.50 8.42
N ASN A 178 -26.27 -3.51 9.31
CA ASN A 178 -26.43 -3.64 10.76
C ASN A 178 -25.27 -4.28 11.55
N ALA A 179 -24.05 -4.37 11.01
CA ALA A 179 -22.89 -4.76 11.82
C ALA A 179 -22.42 -3.58 12.71
N GLU A 180 -22.07 -3.87 13.96
CA GLU A 180 -21.53 -2.87 14.89
C GLU A 180 -20.13 -2.43 14.46
N TYR A 181 -19.21 -3.37 14.25
CA TYR A 181 -17.84 -3.13 13.75
C TYR A 181 -17.28 -4.43 13.14
N GLU A 182 -16.75 -4.37 11.93
CA GLU A 182 -16.07 -5.50 11.28
C GLU A 182 -14.62 -5.19 11.00
N ARG A 183 -13.76 -6.21 10.99
CA ARG A 183 -12.35 -6.03 10.62
C ARG A 183 -12.26 -5.52 9.20
N THR A 184 -11.49 -4.45 8.99
CA THR A 184 -11.20 -3.94 7.64
C THR A 184 -10.35 -4.95 6.88
N TYR A 185 -10.48 -4.99 5.56
CA TYR A 185 -9.59 -5.77 4.71
C TYR A 185 -8.27 -5.02 4.46
N LEU A 186 -7.25 -5.76 4.01
CA LEU A 186 -6.06 -5.18 3.38
C LEU A 186 -6.19 -5.27 1.87
N LEU A 187 -5.73 -4.25 1.15
CA LEU A 187 -5.49 -4.34 -0.28
C LEU A 187 -3.98 -4.48 -0.53
N LEU A 188 -3.56 -5.62 -1.06
CA LEU A 188 -2.22 -5.84 -1.56
C LEU A 188 -2.17 -5.53 -3.06
N LEU A 189 -1.09 -4.92 -3.51
CA LEU A 189 -0.90 -4.52 -4.91
C LEU A 189 0.47 -4.96 -5.42
N ALA A 190 0.49 -5.46 -6.65
CA ALA A 190 1.68 -5.87 -7.38
C ALA A 190 1.56 -5.48 -8.85
N GLU A 191 2.65 -5.64 -9.59
CA GLU A 191 2.64 -5.45 -11.05
C GLU A 191 1.62 -6.39 -11.73
N GLU A 192 1.29 -6.13 -13.00
CA GLU A 192 0.27 -6.88 -13.76
C GLU A 192 0.52 -8.41 -13.78
N ASN A 193 1.77 -8.84 -13.71
CA ASN A 193 2.18 -10.25 -13.66
C ASN A 193 2.17 -10.87 -12.24
N GLY A 194 1.87 -10.08 -11.19
CA GLY A 194 1.89 -10.50 -9.80
C GLY A 194 3.27 -10.48 -9.13
N SER A 195 4.29 -9.89 -9.76
CA SER A 195 5.57 -9.64 -9.08
C SER A 195 5.50 -8.38 -8.21
N PRO A 196 6.28 -8.30 -7.12
CA PRO A 196 6.51 -7.07 -6.38
C PRO A 196 6.78 -5.87 -7.28
N THR A 197 6.39 -4.68 -6.83
CA THR A 197 6.77 -3.45 -7.53
C THR A 197 8.29 -3.31 -7.59
N THR A 198 8.80 -2.64 -8.61
CA THR A 198 10.25 -2.39 -8.71
C THR A 198 10.65 -1.21 -7.83
N ASP A 199 11.87 -1.24 -7.31
CA ASP A 199 12.45 -0.07 -6.65
C ASP A 199 12.59 1.09 -7.64
N PRO A 200 12.49 2.35 -7.17
CA PRO A 200 12.80 3.49 -8.00
C PRO A 200 14.21 3.39 -8.55
N LEU A 201 14.33 3.73 -9.82
CA LEU A 201 15.62 4.02 -10.42
C LEU A 201 16.23 5.22 -9.70
N VAL A 202 17.49 5.09 -9.31
CA VAL A 202 18.29 6.22 -8.81
C VAL A 202 18.37 7.26 -9.94
N PRO A 203 17.93 8.52 -9.74
CA PRO A 203 18.03 9.53 -10.77
C PRO A 203 19.48 9.79 -11.16
N ASP A 204 19.73 10.11 -12.44
CA ASP A 204 21.07 10.39 -12.94
C ASP A 204 21.80 11.43 -12.10
N GLY A 205 23.04 11.12 -11.72
CA GLY A 205 23.88 12.00 -10.89
C GLY A 205 23.51 12.04 -9.41
N LYS A 206 22.59 11.20 -8.92
CA LYS A 206 22.31 11.02 -7.49
C LYS A 206 23.07 9.82 -6.91
N PRO A 207 23.53 9.90 -5.65
CA PRO A 207 24.11 8.75 -4.99
C PRO A 207 23.04 7.67 -4.77
N ALA A 208 23.46 6.41 -4.88
CA ALA A 208 22.65 5.28 -4.46
C ALA A 208 22.32 5.37 -2.97
N VAL A 209 21.25 4.70 -2.56
CA VAL A 209 20.86 4.63 -1.15
C VAL A 209 21.85 3.75 -0.41
N GLU A 210 22.51 4.31 0.60
CA GLU A 210 23.38 3.54 1.48
C GLU A 210 22.56 2.92 2.64
N PRO A 211 22.78 1.63 2.96
CA PRO A 211 22.14 1.00 4.11
C PRO A 211 22.41 1.76 5.42
N ASN A 212 21.38 1.90 6.26
CA ASN A 212 21.49 2.52 7.59
C ASN A 212 21.93 3.99 7.61
N THR A 213 21.84 4.71 6.48
CA THR A 213 21.98 6.17 6.43
C THR A 213 20.61 6.84 6.40
N LEU A 214 20.58 8.16 6.65
CA LEU A 214 19.40 8.96 6.35
C LEU A 214 19.07 8.83 4.87
N CYS A 215 17.79 8.64 4.54
CA CYS A 215 17.37 8.53 3.15
C CYS A 215 17.66 9.83 2.39
N PRO A 216 18.27 9.76 1.19
CA PRO A 216 18.46 10.93 0.35
C PRO A 216 17.13 11.63 0.06
N GLN A 217 17.13 12.97 -0.01
CA GLN A 217 15.91 13.75 -0.27
C GLN A 217 15.17 13.29 -1.54
N TRP A 218 15.92 12.91 -2.59
CA TRP A 218 15.33 12.43 -3.84
C TRP A 218 14.47 11.18 -3.62
N LEU A 219 14.84 10.31 -2.68
CA LEU A 219 14.10 9.09 -2.35
C LEU A 219 12.79 9.45 -1.64
N HIS A 220 12.83 10.42 -0.72
CA HIS A 220 11.63 10.95 -0.06
C HIS A 220 10.64 11.51 -1.08
N ASP A 221 11.11 12.33 -2.02
CA ASP A 221 10.28 12.96 -3.06
C ASP A 221 9.70 11.93 -4.06
N THR A 222 10.33 10.76 -4.15
CA THR A 222 9.92 9.66 -5.04
C THR A 222 8.81 8.79 -4.44
N TYR A 223 8.70 8.72 -3.12
CA TYR A 223 7.64 7.95 -2.43
C TYR A 223 6.50 8.82 -1.88
N THR A 224 6.56 10.14 -2.05
CA THR A 224 5.45 11.02 -1.69
C THR A 224 4.27 10.79 -2.63
N THR A 225 3.28 10.05 -2.17
CA THR A 225 1.93 10.06 -2.74
C THR A 225 1.30 11.40 -2.37
N ILE A 226 0.95 12.22 -3.36
CA ILE A 226 0.35 13.53 -3.11
C ILE A 226 -1.11 13.32 -2.68
N GLY A 227 -1.44 13.69 -1.44
CA GLY A 227 -2.83 13.95 -1.04
C GLY A 227 -3.41 15.10 -1.87
N PRO A 228 -4.72 15.08 -2.19
CA PRO A 228 -5.33 15.95 -3.20
C PRO A 228 -5.02 17.45 -3.05
#